data_AF-A0A6N8UDB6-F1
#
_entry.id   AF-A0A6N8UDB6-F1
#
_cell.length_a   1.000
_cell.length_b   1.000
_cell.length_c   1.000
_cell.angle_alpha   90.00
_cell.angle_beta   90.00
_cell.angle_gamma   90.00
#
_symmetry.space_group_name_H-M   'P 1'
#
loop_
_entity.id
_entity.type
_entity.pdbx_description
1 polymer ?
#
loop_
_entity_poly.entity_id
_entity_poly.type
_entity_poly.pdbx_seq_one_letter_code
_entity_poly.pdbx_strand_id
1 'polypeptide(L)' 'MKKFIPLILGIIAILNVAYSLYNVAETATIFFFDVNTWVYRAFWSILGVYMLYKFFIASKEATENL' A
#
# COMPACT_ATOMS: atom_id res chain seq x y z
N MET A 1 -7.00 14.00 12.76
CA MET A 1 -7.02 12.52 12.81
C MET A 1 -7.16 11.84 11.43
N LYS A 2 -7.79 12.44 10.40
CA LYS A 2 -8.05 11.79 9.09
C LYS A 2 -6.85 11.63 8.12
N LYS A 3 -5.73 12.34 8.35
CA LYS A 3 -4.54 12.32 7.47
C LYS A 3 -3.56 11.15 7.75
N PHE A 4 -3.65 10.52 8.91
CA PHE A 4 -2.76 9.41 9.29
C PHE A 4 -3.20 8.05 8.73
N ILE A 5 -4.49 7.87 8.45
CA ILE A 5 -5.04 6.64 7.88
C ILE A 5 -4.33 6.25 6.55
N PRO A 6 -4.21 7.14 5.54
CA PRO A 6 -3.51 6.78 4.30
C PRO A 6 -2.02 6.53 4.54
N LEU A 7 -1.39 7.22 5.51
CA LEU A 7 0.02 7.00 5.85
C LEU A 7 0.24 5.60 6.45
N ILE A 8 -0.59 5.21 7.41
CA ILE A 8 -0.53 3.89 8.07
C ILE A 8 -0.79 2.78 7.04
N LEU A 9 -1.82 2.94 6.20
CA LEU A 9 -2.12 1.97 5.13
C LEU A 9 -0.99 1.87 4.11
N GLY A 10 -0.34 2.98 3.76
CA GLY A 10 0.84 2.99 2.89
C GLY A 10 2.02 2.22 3.50
N ILE A 11 2.30 2.40 4.79
CA ILE A 11 3.36 1.66 5.49
C ILE A 11 3.05 0.16 5.53
N ILE A 12 1.82 -0.21 5.87
CA ILE A 12 1.38 -1.62 5.87
C ILE A 12 1.57 -2.23 4.48
N ALA A 13 1.23 -1.50 3.42
CA ALA A 13 1.40 -1.97 2.05
C ALA A 13 2.87 -2.23 1.70
N ILE A 14 3.77 -1.32 2.06
CA ILE A 14 5.22 -1.50 1.85
C ILE A 14 5.74 -2.73 2.60
N LEU A 15 5.33 -2.92 3.85
CA LEU A 15 5.75 -4.07 4.65
C LEU A 15 5.28 -5.40 4.03
N ASN A 16 4.06 -5.47 3.50
CA ASN A 16 3.55 -6.67 2.82
C ASN A 16 4.35 -6.98 1.55
N VAL A 17 4.68 -5.97 0.73
CA VAL A 17 5.53 -6.16 -0.46
C VAL A 17 6.93 -6.62 -0.04
N ALA A 18 7.54 -5.96 0.95
CA ALA A 18 8.87 -6.30 1.44
C ALA A 18 8.93 -7.72 1.99
N TYR A 19 7.96 -8.12 2.83
CA TYR A 19 7.87 -9.48 3.35
C TYR A 19 7.67 -10.51 2.24
N SER A 20 6.85 -10.19 1.24
CA SER A 20 6.66 -11.04 0.07
C SER A 20 7.92 -11.24 -0.75
N LEU A 21 8.87 -10.30 -0.77
CA LEU A 21 10.15 -10.47 -1.48
C LEU A 21 11.04 -11.54 -0.85
N TYR A 22 11.00 -11.68 0.48
CA TYR A 22 11.73 -12.73 1.20
C TYR A 22 10.99 -14.06 1.22
N ASN A 23 9.65 -14.03 1.10
CA ASN A 23 8.82 -15.21 1.12
C ASN A 23 8.62 -15.74 -0.32
N VAL A 24 9.39 -16.77 -0.69
CA VAL A 24 9.36 -17.41 -2.02
C VAL A 24 8.20 -18.41 -2.14
N ALA A 25 7.01 -18.01 -1.66
CA ALA A 25 5.79 -18.79 -1.86
C ALA A 25 5.25 -18.53 -3.28
N GLU A 26 4.71 -19.55 -3.95
CA GLU A 26 4.08 -19.39 -5.27
C GLU A 26 2.69 -18.73 -5.18
N THR A 27 2.02 -18.93 -4.05
CA THR A 27 0.70 -18.39 -3.74
C THR A 27 0.72 -17.62 -2.42
N ALA A 28 -0.09 -16.57 -2.36
CA ALA A 28 -0.32 -15.75 -1.18
C ALA A 28 -1.80 -15.42 -1.06
N THR A 29 -2.28 -15.26 0.16
CA THR A 29 -3.70 -15.01 0.42
C THR A 29 -3.98 -13.49 0.48
N ILE A 30 -4.99 -13.03 -0.26
CA ILE A 30 -5.54 -11.67 -0.22
C ILE A 30 -7.04 -11.76 0.05
N PHE A 31 -7.54 -11.06 1.08
CA PHE A 31 -8.98 -11.02 1.42
C PHE A 31 -9.65 -12.42 1.41
N PHE A 32 -8.98 -13.43 1.98
CA PHE A 32 -9.42 -14.84 2.03
C PHE A 32 -9.38 -15.61 0.70
N PHE A 33 -8.82 -15.04 -0.37
CA PHE A 33 -8.57 -15.73 -1.64
C PHE A 33 -7.09 -15.99 -1.85
N ASP A 34 -6.74 -17.18 -2.30
CA ASP A 34 -5.38 -17.49 -2.71
C ASP A 34 -5.13 -16.98 -4.13
N VAL A 35 -4.08 -16.18 -4.26
CA VAL A 35 -3.65 -15.60 -5.53
C VAL A 35 -2.17 -15.86 -5.75
N ASN A 36 -1.72 -15.74 -7.00
CA ASN A 36 -0.29 -15.81 -7.29
C ASN A 36 0.48 -14.70 -6.57
N THR A 37 1.66 -15.01 -6.04
CA THR A 37 2.50 -14.06 -5.30
C THR A 37 2.87 -12.81 -6.10
N TRP A 38 2.99 -12.88 -7.42
CA TRP A 38 3.18 -11.69 -8.26
C TRP A 38 1.96 -10.77 -8.27
N VAL A 39 0.75 -11.34 -8.29
CA VAL A 39 -0.50 -10.58 -8.19
C VAL A 39 -0.61 -9.93 -6.80
N TYR A 40 -0.22 -10.65 -5.76
CA TYR A 40 -0.11 -10.10 -4.40
C TYR A 40 0.83 -8.90 -4.30
N ARG A 41 2.03 -9.01 -4.87
CA ARG A 41 2.99 -7.91 -4.90
C ARG A 41 2.47 -6.72 -5.70
N ALA A 42 1.82 -6.96 -6.86
CA ALA A 42 1.25 -5.91 -7.68
C ALA A 42 0.13 -5.17 -6.96
N PHE A 43 -0.80 -5.89 -6.32
CA PHE A 43 -1.88 -5.31 -5.53
C PHE A 43 -1.34 -4.39 -4.42
N TRP A 44 -0.44 -4.90 -3.58
CA TRP A 44 0.11 -4.11 -2.48
C TRP A 44 1.00 -2.96 -2.95
N SER A 45 1.72 -3.12 -4.06
CA SER A 45 2.52 -2.03 -4.65
C SER A 45 1.62 -0.90 -5.15
N ILE A 46 0.57 -1.22 -5.91
CA ILE A 46 -0.38 -0.23 -6.43
C ILE A 46 -1.11 0.47 -5.27
N LEU A 47 -1.56 -0.30 -4.27
CA LEU A 47 -2.22 0.24 -3.10
C LEU A 47 -1.29 1.18 -2.31
N GLY A 48 -0.04 0.78 -2.09
CA GLY A 48 0.96 1.59 -1.41
C GLY A 48 1.25 2.89 -2.14
N VAL A 49 1.49 2.83 -3.46
CA VAL A 49 1.71 4.01 -4.29
C VAL A 49 0.50 4.93 -4.27
N TYR A 50 -0.72 4.40 -4.40
CA TYR A 50 -1.95 5.20 -4.36
C TYR A 50 -2.15 5.89 -3.01
N MET A 51 -1.93 5.18 -1.90
CA MET A 51 -2.06 5.74 -0.55
C MET A 51 -1.02 6.84 -0.28
N LEU A 52 0.22 6.63 -0.71
CA LEU A 52 1.28 7.64 -0.61
C LEU A 52 0.95 8.85 -1.49
N TYR A 53 0.56 8.64 -2.75
CA TYR A 53 0.15 9.70 -3.66
C TYR A 53 -0.99 10.54 -3.08
N LYS A 54 -2.02 9.90 -2.52
CA LYS A 54 -3.12 10.59 -1.84
C LYS A 54 -2.64 11.38 -0.63
N PHE A 55 -1.69 10.86 0.14
CA PHE A 55 -1.10 11.58 1.26
C PHE A 55 -0.34 12.83 0.80
N PHE A 56 0.51 12.72 -0.23
CA PHE A 56 1.26 13.85 -0.78
C PHE A 56 0.36 14.90 -1.44
N ILE A 57 -0.69 14.49 -2.17
CA ILE A 57 -1.65 15.43 -2.79
C ILE A 57 -2.53 16.11 -1.74
N ALA A 58 -3.07 15.35 -0.78
CA ALA A 58 -3.83 15.94 0.31
C ALA A 58 -2.98 16.87 1.20
N SER A 59 -1.65 16.71 1.17
CA SER A 59 -0.72 17.68 1.75
C SER A 59 -0.61 18.94 0.90
N LYS A 60 -0.57 18.84 -0.43
CA LYS A 60 -0.43 20.00 -1.34
C LYS A 60 -1.67 20.91 -1.31
N GLU A 61 -2.87 20.34 -1.37
CA GLU A 61 -4.13 21.11 -1.27
C GLU A 61 -4.29 21.81 0.08
N ALA A 62 -3.67 21.28 1.16
CA ALA A 62 -3.72 21.92 2.47
C ALA A 62 -2.77 23.12 2.60
N THR A 63 -1.73 23.21 1.77
CA THR A 63 -0.75 24.31 1.78
C THR A 63 -1.14 25.46 0.84
N GLU A 64 -1.94 25.18 -0.20
CA GLU A 64 -2.34 26.16 -1.23
C GLU A 64 -3.56 27.00 -0.81
N ASN A 65 -4.28 26.58 0.24
CA ASN A 65 -5.42 27.29 0.83
C ASN A 65 -5.05 28.10 2.10
N LEU A 66 -3.76 28.41 2.30
CA LEU A 66 -3.25 29.09 3.49
C LEU A 66 -2.70 30.49 3.18
#